data_AF-A0A3C2EFT4-F1
#
_entry.id   AF-A0A3C2EFT4-F1
#
_cell.length_a   1.000
_cell.length_b   1.000
_cell.length_c   1.000
_cell.angle_alpha   90.00
_cell.angle_beta   90.00
_cell.angle_gamma   90.00
#
_symmetry.space_group_name_H-M   'P 1'
#
loop_
_entity.id
_entity.type
_entity.pdbx_description
1 polymer ?
#
loop_
_entity_poly.entity_id
_entity_poly.type
_entity_poly.pdbx_seq_one_letter_code
_entity_poly.pdbx_strand_id
1 'polypeptide(L)'
;MTKSKVLLSIVMGLAILILVSSCLKEDSKIGQNSSLELRNTVPYVINGMLHFDNYSDFELYIQNLEELENDSNQVKMAYAHLGVDLTQEFLPNLTDHPVALRMEQQMSGFVSARKAEETIINNALNNGDNSVFSIVSDPFLKSALNSHYSVQIGTRIFKFFDNGGVAIVLNNDWSTYNEIKTA
;
A
#
# COMPACT_ATOMS: atom_id res chain seq x y z
N MET A 1 10.43 37.06 -59.57
CA MET A 1 10.08 35.80 -58.87
C MET A 1 11.00 35.54 -57.66
N THR A 2 11.20 36.54 -56.80
CA THR A 2 12.29 36.53 -55.78
C THR A 2 11.87 37.08 -54.42
N LYS A 3 10.58 37.45 -54.22
CA LYS A 3 10.08 37.97 -52.94
C LYS A 3 9.45 36.91 -52.02
N SER A 4 9.09 35.73 -52.55
CA SER A 4 8.42 34.68 -51.77
C SER A 4 9.40 33.75 -51.01
N LYS A 5 10.67 33.66 -51.43
CA LYS A 5 11.69 32.84 -50.76
C LYS A 5 12.34 33.53 -49.54
N VAL A 6 12.27 34.86 -49.46
CA VAL A 6 12.82 35.63 -48.34
C VAL A 6 11.88 35.61 -47.12
N LEU A 7 10.56 35.56 -47.34
CA LEU A 7 9.59 35.44 -46.24
C LEU A 7 9.65 34.06 -45.54
N LEU A 8 9.94 32.99 -46.29
CA LEU A 8 9.96 31.63 -45.73
C LEU A 8 11.17 31.38 -44.82
N SER A 9 12.33 31.99 -45.12
CA SER A 9 13.52 31.89 -44.26
C SER A 9 13.44 32.75 -42.99
N ILE A 10 12.65 33.82 -42.98
CA ILE A 10 12.48 34.68 -41.78
C ILE A 10 11.55 34.01 -40.77
N VAL A 11 10.49 33.33 -41.23
CA VAL A 11 9.54 32.62 -40.35
C VAL A 11 10.17 31.35 -39.76
N MET A 12 11.05 30.66 -40.49
CA MET A 12 11.74 29.46 -40.00
C MET A 12 12.90 29.79 -39.04
N GLY A 13 13.54 30.95 -39.17
CA GLY A 13 14.56 31.44 -38.23
C GLY A 13 13.99 31.94 -36.90
N LEU A 14 12.79 32.53 -36.91
CA LEU A 14 12.12 33.00 -35.69
C LEU A 14 11.54 31.84 -34.85
N ALA A 15 11.17 30.72 -35.47
CA ALA A 15 10.67 29.53 -34.77
C ALA A 15 11.76 28.77 -33.99
N ILE A 16 13.04 28.88 -34.39
CA ILE A 16 14.16 28.21 -33.72
C ILE A 16 14.68 29.03 -32.52
N LEU A 17 14.53 30.37 -32.54
CA LEU A 17 14.91 31.20 -31.39
C LEU A 17 13.93 31.13 -30.21
N ILE A 18 12.69 30.68 -30.42
CA ILE A 18 11.69 30.54 -29.33
C ILE A 18 11.88 29.22 -28.55
N LEU A 19 12.63 28.26 -29.08
CA LEU A 19 12.88 26.96 -28.44
C LEU A 19 14.14 26.90 -27.56
N VAL A 20 14.97 27.95 -27.51
CA VAL A 20 16.20 27.98 -26.70
C VAL A 20 16.15 28.97 -25.52
N SER A 21 15.02 29.65 -25.30
CA SER A 21 14.85 30.61 -24.19
C SER A 21 13.88 30.17 -23.09
N SER A 22 13.40 28.93 -23.11
CA SER A 22 12.62 28.33 -22.01
C SER A 22 13.48 27.57 -20.97
N CYS A 23 14.81 27.69 -21.03
CA CYS A 23 15.71 26.92 -20.14
C CYS A 23 16.71 27.74 -19.31
N LEU A 24 16.49 29.04 -19.10
CA LEU A 24 17.22 29.79 -18.07
C LEU A 24 16.30 30.80 -17.38
N LYS A 25 15.62 30.30 -16.33
CA LYS A 25 15.16 31.14 -15.21
C LYS A 25 15.32 30.34 -13.93
N GLU A 26 16.55 30.29 -13.43
CA GLU A 26 16.76 30.17 -11.99
C GLU A 26 16.52 31.54 -11.37
N ASP A 27 15.42 31.64 -10.64
CA ASP A 27 15.43 32.37 -9.39
C ASP A 27 14.36 31.77 -8.47
N SER A 28 14.83 30.85 -7.63
CA SER A 28 14.64 30.96 -6.19
C SER A 28 13.21 31.25 -5.72
N LYS A 29 12.28 30.34 -6.00
CA LYS A 29 11.16 30.09 -5.08
C LYS A 29 11.15 28.62 -4.76
N ILE A 30 11.80 28.33 -3.63
CA ILE A 30 11.48 27.28 -2.65
C ILE A 30 10.60 26.23 -3.31
N GLY A 31 11.26 25.18 -3.80
CA GLY A 31 10.58 23.96 -4.15
C GLY A 31 9.59 23.69 -3.04
N GLN A 32 8.30 23.69 -3.39
CA GLN A 32 7.42 22.79 -2.69
C GLN A 32 8.04 21.43 -2.97
N ASN A 33 8.94 21.01 -2.08
CA ASN A 33 8.86 19.68 -1.53
C ASN A 33 7.40 19.54 -1.09
N SER A 34 6.53 19.22 -2.03
CA SER A 34 5.58 18.18 -1.77
C SER A 34 6.42 16.92 -1.57
N SER A 35 7.16 16.83 -0.46
CA SER A 35 6.87 15.67 0.35
C SER A 35 5.36 15.75 0.48
N LEU A 36 4.65 14.83 -0.19
CA LEU A 36 3.49 14.27 0.50
C LEU A 36 4.02 14.05 1.90
N GLU A 37 3.69 14.96 2.83
CA GLU A 37 3.96 14.69 4.21
C GLU A 37 3.24 13.37 4.40
N LEU A 38 4.01 12.29 4.48
CA LEU A 38 3.50 10.99 4.80
C LEU A 38 2.75 11.27 6.09
N ARG A 39 1.42 11.33 6.04
CA ARG A 39 0.64 11.42 7.25
C ARG A 39 0.91 10.09 7.92
N ASN A 40 1.88 10.11 8.83
CA ASN A 40 2.22 8.99 9.69
C ASN A 40 1.15 8.88 10.77
N THR A 41 -0.12 8.86 10.39
CA THR A 41 -1.19 8.36 11.24
C THR A 41 -1.02 6.85 11.25
N VAL A 42 -0.08 6.39 12.08
CA VAL A 42 0.06 4.98 12.38
C VAL A 42 -1.24 4.57 13.05
N PRO A 43 -2.00 3.62 12.46
CA PRO A 43 -3.23 3.17 13.08
C PRO A 43 -2.90 2.53 14.43
N TYR A 44 -3.83 2.61 15.36
CA TYR A 44 -3.72 1.93 16.64
C TYR A 44 -4.76 0.81 16.74
N VAL A 45 -4.54 -0.12 17.67
CA VAL A 45 -5.36 -1.33 17.78
C VAL A 45 -6.47 -1.13 18.81
N ILE A 46 -7.72 -1.37 18.42
CA ILE A 46 -8.89 -1.45 19.31
C ILE A 46 -9.56 -2.80 19.12
N ASN A 47 -9.69 -3.58 20.20
CA ASN A 47 -10.34 -4.92 20.17
C ASN A 47 -9.80 -5.84 19.06
N GLY A 48 -8.48 -5.79 18.80
CA GLY A 48 -7.84 -6.59 17.77
C GLY A 48 -8.09 -6.12 16.33
N MET A 49 -8.65 -4.92 16.12
CA MET A 49 -8.78 -4.27 14.81
C MET A 49 -7.91 -3.02 14.74
N LEU A 50 -7.41 -2.71 13.54
CA LEU A 50 -6.86 -1.38 13.29
C LEU A 50 -7.97 -0.34 13.32
N HIS A 51 -7.66 0.79 13.96
CA HIS A 51 -8.50 1.97 14.00
C HIS A 51 -7.87 3.09 13.17
N PHE A 52 -8.69 3.66 12.29
CA PHE A 52 -8.40 4.86 11.53
C PHE A 52 -9.42 5.94 11.90
N ASP A 53 -8.98 7.19 12.09
CA ASP A 53 -9.91 8.27 12.47
C ASP A 53 -10.92 8.59 11.36
N ASN A 54 -10.51 8.40 10.10
CA ASN A 54 -11.30 8.67 8.92
C ASN A 54 -10.93 7.74 7.76
N TYR A 55 -11.78 7.72 6.72
CA TYR A 55 -11.60 6.83 5.59
C TYR A 55 -10.35 7.16 4.76
N SER A 56 -9.98 8.43 4.65
CA SER A 56 -8.76 8.82 3.92
C SER A 56 -7.49 8.30 4.58
N ASP A 57 -7.43 8.19 5.91
CA ASP A 57 -6.26 7.62 6.59
C ASP A 57 -6.16 6.10 6.35
N PHE A 58 -7.31 5.41 6.23
CA PHE A 58 -7.37 4.01 5.85
C PHE A 58 -6.89 3.79 4.40
N GLU A 59 -7.38 4.58 3.44
CA GLU A 59 -6.94 4.53 2.05
C GLU A 59 -5.44 4.83 1.93
N LEU A 60 -4.97 5.87 2.62
CA LEU A 60 -3.56 6.25 2.62
C LEU A 60 -2.68 5.16 3.21
N TYR A 61 -3.12 4.47 4.27
CA TYR A 61 -2.38 3.34 4.83
C TYR A 61 -2.20 2.22 3.79
N ILE A 62 -3.27 1.84 3.09
CA ILE A 62 -3.21 0.81 2.03
C ILE A 62 -2.29 1.25 0.89
N GLN A 63 -2.47 2.49 0.41
CA GLN A 63 -1.64 3.05 -0.66
C GLN A 63 -0.16 3.09 -0.25
N ASN A 64 0.16 3.52 0.97
CA ASN A 64 1.53 3.55 1.45
C ASN A 64 2.15 2.16 1.50
N LEU A 65 1.41 1.13 1.92
CA LEU A 65 1.91 -0.25 1.89
C LEU A 65 2.25 -0.67 0.45
N GLU A 66 1.36 -0.39 -0.50
CA GLU A 66 1.57 -0.71 -1.91
C GLU A 66 2.77 0.04 -2.51
N GLU A 67 2.89 1.34 -2.24
CA GLU A 67 4.02 2.15 -2.71
C GLU A 67 5.35 1.66 -2.14
N LEU A 68 5.39 1.33 -0.85
CA LEU A 68 6.61 0.81 -0.21
C LEU A 68 6.95 -0.60 -0.70
N GLU A 69 5.97 -1.48 -0.91
CA GLU A 69 6.21 -2.83 -1.43
C GLU A 69 6.70 -2.79 -2.90
N ASN A 70 6.33 -1.75 -3.66
CA ASN A 70 6.84 -1.53 -5.01
C ASN A 70 8.26 -0.91 -5.06
N ASP A 71 8.79 -0.42 -3.93
CA ASP A 71 10.17 0.06 -3.83
C ASP A 71 11.12 -1.09 -3.45
N SER A 72 11.95 -1.52 -4.41
CA SER A 72 12.94 -2.59 -4.22
C SER A 72 13.89 -2.39 -3.02
N ASN A 73 14.19 -1.15 -2.63
CA ASN A 73 15.03 -0.88 -1.46
C ASN A 73 14.26 -1.12 -0.17
N GLN A 74 12.99 -0.73 -0.11
CA GLN A 74 12.12 -0.97 1.05
C GLN A 74 11.88 -2.47 1.23
N VAL A 75 11.64 -3.21 0.15
CA VAL A 75 11.50 -4.68 0.17
C VAL A 75 12.76 -5.34 0.76
N LYS A 76 13.96 -4.96 0.28
CA LYS A 76 15.22 -5.48 0.83
C LYS A 76 15.40 -5.15 2.31
N MET A 77 15.09 -3.92 2.71
CA MET A 77 15.14 -3.49 4.11
C MET A 77 14.14 -4.27 4.97
N ALA A 78 12.95 -4.57 4.44
CA ALA A 78 11.95 -5.34 5.15
C ALA A 78 12.38 -6.80 5.34
N TYR A 79 12.90 -7.46 4.31
CA TYR A 79 13.48 -8.80 4.46
C TYR A 79 14.65 -8.83 5.46
N ALA A 80 15.55 -7.85 5.38
CA ALA A 80 16.64 -7.74 6.36
C ALA A 80 16.12 -7.56 7.80
N HIS A 81 15.06 -6.77 8.00
CA HIS A 81 14.41 -6.61 9.30
C HIS A 81 13.77 -7.91 9.80
N LEU A 82 13.21 -8.70 8.88
CA LEU A 82 12.63 -10.02 9.16
C LEU A 82 13.70 -11.12 9.36
N GLY A 83 14.99 -10.76 9.33
CA GLY A 83 16.10 -11.69 9.49
C GLY A 83 16.37 -12.57 8.27
N VAL A 84 15.84 -12.20 7.10
CA VAL A 84 16.08 -12.91 5.84
C VAL A 84 17.30 -12.32 5.15
N ASP A 85 18.30 -13.18 4.96
CA ASP A 85 19.48 -12.86 4.16
C ASP A 85 19.23 -13.26 2.70
N LEU A 86 18.89 -12.27 1.88
CA LEU A 86 18.61 -12.43 0.45
C LEU A 86 19.81 -12.92 -0.38
N THR A 87 21.00 -13.05 0.21
CA THR A 87 22.19 -13.58 -0.46
C THR A 87 22.34 -15.10 -0.33
N GLN A 88 21.50 -15.74 0.48
CA GLN A 88 21.55 -17.19 0.69
C GLN A 88 20.98 -17.95 -0.52
N GLU A 89 21.58 -19.11 -0.80
CA GLU A 89 21.14 -20.00 -1.89
C GLU A 89 19.73 -20.57 -1.65
N PHE A 90 19.35 -20.74 -0.38
CA PHE A 90 18.03 -21.19 0.03
C PHE A 90 17.41 -20.18 0.98
N LEU A 91 16.28 -19.60 0.58
CA LEU A 91 15.52 -18.67 1.41
C LEU A 91 14.36 -19.41 2.10
N PRO A 92 14.11 -19.17 3.39
CA PRO A 92 12.91 -19.67 4.04
C PRO A 92 11.67 -19.05 3.38
N ASN A 93 10.60 -19.83 3.23
CA ASN A 93 9.32 -19.30 2.77
C ASN A 93 8.71 -18.43 3.88
N LEU A 94 8.90 -17.11 3.79
CA LEU A 94 8.47 -16.18 4.83
C LEU A 94 7.19 -15.43 4.46
N THR A 95 7.21 -14.79 3.29
CA THR A 95 6.10 -13.99 2.73
C THR A 95 6.50 -13.40 1.37
N ASP A 96 5.53 -13.21 0.48
CA ASP A 96 5.67 -12.42 -0.75
C ASP A 96 5.47 -10.91 -0.51
N HIS A 97 5.07 -10.52 0.71
CA HIS A 97 4.77 -9.14 1.11
C HIS A 97 5.54 -8.74 2.38
N PRO A 98 6.88 -8.68 2.34
CA PRO A 98 7.72 -8.39 3.51
C PRO A 98 7.47 -7.00 4.11
N VAL A 99 7.16 -5.98 3.32
CA VAL A 99 6.87 -4.64 3.88
C VAL A 99 5.60 -4.70 4.71
N ALA A 100 4.54 -5.29 4.16
CA ALA A 100 3.28 -5.50 4.87
C ALA A 100 3.50 -6.30 6.17
N LEU A 101 4.20 -7.44 6.11
CA LEU A 101 4.49 -8.25 7.30
C LEU A 101 5.26 -7.47 8.36
N ARG A 102 6.28 -6.70 7.96
CA ARG A 102 7.05 -5.87 8.88
C ARG A 102 6.16 -4.86 9.61
N MET A 103 5.26 -4.19 8.89
CA MET A 103 4.37 -3.19 9.49
C MET A 103 3.38 -3.84 10.45
N GLU A 104 2.80 -4.99 10.10
CA GLU A 104 1.89 -5.75 10.96
C GLU A 104 2.57 -6.18 12.27
N GLN A 105 3.83 -6.64 12.23
CA GLN A 105 4.57 -7.07 13.42
C GLN A 105 4.85 -5.94 14.41
N GLN A 106 4.79 -4.68 13.98
CA GLN A 106 4.92 -3.51 14.84
C GLN A 106 3.63 -3.18 15.59
N MET A 107 2.50 -3.81 15.24
CA MET A 107 1.17 -3.55 15.81
C MET A 107 0.80 -4.59 16.85
N SER A 108 1.16 -4.33 18.11
CA SER A 108 0.86 -5.24 19.22
C SER A 108 -0.65 -5.48 19.36
N GLY A 109 -1.05 -6.76 19.47
CA GLY A 109 -2.45 -7.17 19.63
C GLY A 109 -3.24 -7.23 18.32
N PHE A 110 -2.60 -7.07 17.17
CA PHE A 110 -3.23 -7.19 15.85
C PHE A 110 -2.72 -8.41 15.10
N VAL A 111 -3.63 -9.09 14.40
CA VAL A 111 -3.32 -10.16 13.45
C VAL A 111 -4.11 -9.86 12.19
N SER A 112 -3.42 -9.64 11.08
CA SER A 112 -4.07 -9.27 9.83
C SER A 112 -4.73 -10.46 9.13
N ALA A 113 -5.73 -10.19 8.28
CA ALA A 113 -6.31 -11.20 7.39
C ALA A 113 -5.24 -11.77 6.46
N ARG A 114 -4.35 -10.91 5.94
CA ARG A 114 -3.25 -11.33 5.05
C ARG A 114 -2.37 -12.36 5.74
N LYS A 115 -1.96 -12.10 6.98
CA LYS A 115 -1.10 -13.03 7.73
C LYS A 115 -1.81 -14.33 8.10
N ALA A 116 -3.11 -14.25 8.42
CA ALA A 116 -3.91 -15.43 8.70
C ALA A 116 -3.99 -16.35 7.47
N GLU A 117 -4.31 -15.80 6.29
CA GLU A 117 -4.34 -16.56 5.04
C GLU A 117 -2.98 -17.15 4.66
N GLU A 118 -1.92 -16.34 4.73
CA GLU A 118 -0.55 -16.81 4.44
C GLU A 118 -0.12 -17.94 5.39
N THR A 119 -0.53 -17.88 6.65
CA THR A 119 -0.25 -18.95 7.62
C THR A 119 -0.97 -20.25 7.22
N ILE A 120 -2.22 -20.17 6.76
CA ILE A 120 -2.96 -21.34 6.26
C ILE A 120 -2.25 -21.93 5.03
N ILE A 121 -1.86 -21.09 4.08
CA ILE A 121 -1.14 -21.50 2.86
C ILE A 121 0.17 -22.19 3.21
N ASN A 122 1.00 -21.55 4.05
CA ASN A 122 2.30 -22.09 4.44
C ASN A 122 2.18 -23.39 5.23
N ASN A 123 1.16 -23.54 6.08
CA ASN A 123 0.91 -24.79 6.79
C ASN A 123 0.53 -25.92 5.83
N ALA A 124 -0.29 -25.65 4.81
CA ALA A 124 -0.65 -26.64 3.81
C ALA A 124 0.58 -27.09 3.00
N LEU A 125 1.40 -26.13 2.53
CA LEU A 125 2.65 -26.40 1.81
C LEU A 125 3.65 -27.22 2.64
N ASN A 126 3.83 -26.86 3.92
CA ASN A 126 4.72 -27.59 4.83
C ASN A 126 4.24 -29.03 5.12
N ASN A 127 2.95 -29.30 4.96
CA ASN A 127 2.36 -30.63 5.07
C ASN A 127 2.40 -31.42 3.75
N GLY A 128 3.00 -30.87 2.69
CA GLY A 128 3.14 -31.52 1.39
C GLY A 128 1.87 -31.45 0.52
N ASP A 129 0.93 -30.54 0.83
CA ASP A 129 -0.24 -30.32 0.00
C ASP A 129 0.11 -29.50 -1.25
N ASN A 130 0.48 -30.22 -2.31
CA ASN A 130 0.82 -29.66 -3.61
C ASN A 130 -0.41 -29.14 -4.39
N SER A 131 -1.62 -29.18 -3.84
CA SER A 131 -2.80 -28.58 -4.46
C SER A 131 -2.96 -27.09 -4.12
N VAL A 132 -2.28 -26.62 -3.06
CA VAL A 132 -2.32 -25.23 -2.61
C VAL A 132 -1.29 -24.40 -3.38
N PHE A 133 -1.69 -23.93 -4.56
CA PHE A 133 -1.02 -22.84 -5.28
C PHE A 133 -1.83 -21.55 -5.09
N SER A 134 -1.91 -21.07 -3.85
CA SER A 134 -2.68 -19.86 -3.55
C SER A 134 -1.75 -18.73 -3.17
N ILE A 135 -1.92 -17.59 -3.85
CA ILE A 135 -1.40 -16.31 -3.39
C ILE A 135 -2.43 -15.67 -2.45
N VAL A 136 -1.99 -14.76 -1.59
CA VAL A 136 -2.93 -13.91 -0.84
C VAL A 136 -3.43 -12.82 -1.78
N SER A 137 -4.72 -12.85 -2.14
CA SER A 137 -5.32 -11.77 -2.94
C SER A 137 -5.43 -10.49 -2.12
N ASP A 138 -5.35 -9.33 -2.78
CA ASP A 138 -5.48 -8.00 -2.17
C ASP A 138 -4.68 -7.83 -0.85
N PRO A 139 -3.36 -8.13 -0.87
CA PRO A 139 -2.55 -8.26 0.34
C PRO A 139 -2.53 -6.98 1.17
N PHE A 140 -2.48 -5.81 0.53
CA PHE A 140 -2.40 -4.52 1.22
C PHE A 140 -3.70 -4.15 1.93
N LEU A 141 -4.85 -4.41 1.30
CA LEU A 141 -6.15 -4.29 1.96
C LEU A 141 -6.21 -5.26 3.15
N LYS A 142 -5.91 -6.54 2.93
CA LYS A 142 -5.98 -7.57 3.97
C LYS A 142 -4.96 -7.36 5.10
N SER A 143 -3.91 -6.59 4.89
CA SER A 143 -3.01 -6.12 5.96
C SER A 143 -3.64 -5.07 6.87
N ALA A 144 -4.59 -4.29 6.35
CA ALA A 144 -5.34 -3.31 7.14
C ALA A 144 -6.54 -3.93 7.90
N LEU A 145 -6.98 -5.13 7.49
CA LEU A 145 -8.08 -5.87 8.11
C LEU A 145 -7.55 -6.85 9.16
N ASN A 146 -8.27 -7.06 10.25
CA ASN A 146 -7.95 -8.14 11.19
C ASN A 146 -8.25 -9.52 10.59
N SER A 147 -7.92 -10.59 11.32
CA SER A 147 -8.18 -11.99 10.94
C SER A 147 -9.66 -12.35 10.73
N HIS A 148 -10.59 -11.46 11.08
CA HIS A 148 -12.02 -11.58 10.78
C HIS A 148 -12.45 -10.69 9.59
N TYR A 149 -11.50 -10.21 8.78
CA TYR A 149 -11.72 -9.31 7.65
C TYR A 149 -12.43 -8.01 8.06
N SER A 150 -12.02 -7.41 9.18
CA SER A 150 -12.67 -6.24 9.73
C SER A 150 -11.71 -5.12 10.13
N VAL A 151 -12.18 -3.88 10.01
CA VAL A 151 -11.44 -2.66 10.34
C VAL A 151 -12.37 -1.63 10.96
N GLN A 152 -11.86 -0.81 11.86
CA GLN A 152 -12.61 0.30 12.44
C GLN A 152 -12.20 1.62 11.81
N ILE A 153 -13.18 2.40 11.35
CA ILE A 153 -12.97 3.73 10.77
C ILE A 153 -13.92 4.72 11.44
N GLY A 154 -13.36 5.63 12.22
CA GLY A 154 -14.09 6.51 13.11
C GLY A 154 -14.96 5.69 14.08
N THR A 155 -16.28 5.90 14.03
CA THR A 155 -17.25 5.17 14.86
C THR A 155 -17.91 3.98 14.17
N ARG A 156 -17.37 3.53 13.02
CA ARG A 156 -17.95 2.45 12.21
C ARG A 156 -17.00 1.27 12.14
N ILE A 157 -17.54 0.06 12.15
CA ILE A 157 -16.80 -1.18 11.93
C ILE A 157 -17.22 -1.73 10.57
N PHE A 158 -16.26 -1.91 9.68
CA PHE A 158 -16.45 -2.49 8.35
C PHE A 158 -16.05 -3.96 8.43
N LYS A 159 -16.96 -4.87 8.06
CA LYS A 159 -16.73 -6.31 7.91
C LYS A 159 -16.84 -6.67 6.44
N PHE A 160 -15.76 -7.17 5.87
CA PHE A 160 -15.70 -7.66 4.49
C PHE A 160 -15.99 -9.16 4.46
N PHE A 161 -16.68 -9.62 3.43
CA PHE A 161 -17.03 -11.02 3.21
C PHE A 161 -16.40 -11.52 1.91
N ASP A 162 -16.14 -12.82 1.83
CA ASP A 162 -15.47 -13.46 0.68
C ASP A 162 -16.25 -13.30 -0.63
N ASN A 163 -17.57 -13.08 -0.56
CA ASN A 163 -18.41 -12.79 -1.72
C ASN A 163 -18.31 -11.33 -2.22
N GLY A 164 -17.39 -10.54 -1.65
CA GLY A 164 -17.23 -9.10 -1.93
C GLY A 164 -18.23 -8.20 -1.21
N GLY A 165 -19.13 -8.78 -0.39
CA GLY A 165 -20.07 -8.01 0.43
C GLY A 165 -19.35 -7.25 1.54
N VAL A 166 -19.96 -6.15 1.99
CA VAL A 166 -19.50 -5.38 3.15
C VAL A 166 -20.67 -5.08 4.07
N ALA A 167 -20.55 -5.44 5.35
CA ALA A 167 -21.43 -4.97 6.40
C ALA A 167 -20.78 -3.80 7.14
N ILE A 168 -21.57 -2.80 7.49
CA ILE A 168 -21.12 -1.64 8.26
C ILE A 168 -21.91 -1.58 9.55
N VAL A 169 -21.22 -1.82 10.67
CA VAL A 169 -21.78 -1.67 12.01
C VAL A 169 -21.54 -0.24 12.47
N LEU A 170 -22.60 0.45 12.87
CA LEU A 170 -22.55 1.87 13.24
C LEU A 170 -22.29 2.05 14.73
N ASN A 171 -21.82 3.24 15.10
CA ASN A 171 -21.71 3.72 16.49
C ASN A 171 -20.91 2.83 17.43
N ASN A 172 -19.86 2.15 16.92
CA ASN A 172 -19.04 1.22 17.69
C ASN A 172 -19.89 0.15 18.42
N ASP A 173 -20.96 -0.33 17.79
CA ASP A 173 -21.77 -1.42 18.36
C ASP A 173 -21.02 -2.76 18.28
N TRP A 174 -20.18 -2.97 19.29
CA TRP A 174 -19.40 -4.19 19.42
C TRP A 174 -20.25 -5.44 19.65
N SER A 175 -21.49 -5.30 20.16
CA SER A 175 -22.40 -6.44 20.31
C SER A 175 -22.80 -6.97 18.94
N THR A 176 -23.32 -6.08 18.10
CA THR A 176 -23.71 -6.41 16.72
C THR A 176 -22.51 -6.94 15.92
N TYR A 177 -21.33 -6.31 16.05
CA TYR A 177 -20.13 -6.83 15.37
C TYR A 177 -19.78 -8.25 15.82
N ASN A 178 -19.83 -8.55 17.13
CA ASN A 178 -19.50 -9.88 17.64
C ASN A 178 -20.45 -10.98 17.14
N GLU A 179 -21.70 -10.64 16.80
CA GLU A 179 -22.67 -11.57 16.21
C GLU A 179 -22.34 -11.93 14.77
N ILE A 180 -21.70 -11.02 14.01
CA ILE A 180 -21.45 -11.19 12.57
C ILE A 180 -20.00 -11.49 12.21
N LYS A 181 -19.03 -11.33 13.13
CA LYS A 181 -17.60 -11.41 12.80
C LYS A 181 -17.12 -12.77 12.28
N THR A 182 -17.84 -13.85 12.59
CA THR A 182 -17.56 -15.22 12.13
C THR A 182 -18.49 -15.70 11.03
N ALA A 183 -19.42 -14.85 10.56
CA ALA A 183 -20.28 -15.14 9.42
C ALA A 183 -19.52 -14.95 8.10
#